data_AF-A0A7G2CGN4-F1
#
_entry.id   AF-A0A7G2CGN4-F1
#
_cell.length_a   1.000
_cell.length_b   1.000
_cell.length_c   1.000
_cell.angle_alpha   90.00
_cell.angle_beta   90.00
_cell.angle_gamma   90.00
#
_symmetry.space_group_name_H-M   'P 1'
#
loop_
_entity.id
_entity.type
_entity.pdbx_description
1 polymer ?
#
loop_
_entity_poly.entity_id
_entity_poly.type
_entity_poly.pdbx_seq_one_letter_code
_entity_poly.pdbx_strand_id
1 'polypeptide(L)'
;MSMKYGSSIELPISDTAIDSIRFTYGSMVRLCLNSTVYYGSLAFLQECIGGKAGSAERQKQAAIRYVTCMSTEIGVSLLFAPIRFIAAYNTPRFLLDYMFNTVSDTLSILDLFRPGLFASYAITAFTSGSDDEMNFDFFVYQVPSVVVTIVKLIMRRKRLGKEKCRTKRVLGVLFARMLLRAVIPSYSIMIPTQGGELVVASIQLFLEQLCTSYLFRHTWPYEETTPTTIPADE
;
A
#
# COMPACT_ATOMS: atom_id res chain seq x y z
N MET A 1 -21.44 0.91 26.79
CA MET A 1 -20.06 1.11 26.32
C MET A 1 -19.91 2.60 26.03
N SER A 2 -19.39 3.33 27.02
CA SER A 2 -19.63 4.76 27.17
C SER A 2 -18.75 5.59 26.24
N MET A 3 -19.38 6.45 25.44
CA MET A 3 -18.74 7.52 24.65
C MET A 3 -17.85 8.38 25.54
N LYS A 4 -16.56 8.46 25.20
CA LYS A 4 -15.63 9.50 25.66
C LYS A 4 -15.14 10.33 24.47
N TYR A 5 -16.07 10.92 23.73
CA TYR A 5 -15.78 12.03 22.83
C TYR A 5 -16.69 13.19 23.25
N GLY A 6 -16.40 13.70 24.45
CA GLY A 6 -17.12 14.77 25.13
C GLY A 6 -16.11 15.78 25.68
N SER A 7 -15.41 16.43 24.76
CA SER A 7 -14.69 17.70 24.89
C SER A 7 -14.16 17.99 23.48
N SER A 8 -14.07 19.27 23.09
CA SER A 8 -13.38 19.69 21.88
C SER A 8 -11.96 19.12 21.88
N ILE A 9 -11.75 17.97 21.23
CA ILE A 9 -10.43 17.38 21.06
C ILE A 9 -9.72 18.28 20.07
N GLU A 10 -8.93 19.21 20.62
CA GLU A 10 -7.92 19.90 19.83
C GLU A 10 -6.99 18.84 19.28
N LEU A 11 -7.10 18.62 17.97
CA LEU A 11 -6.17 17.76 17.27
C LEU A 11 -4.76 18.36 17.41
N PRO A 12 -3.74 17.53 17.63
CA PRO A 12 -2.38 18.01 17.78
C PRO A 12 -1.93 18.76 16.52
N ILE A 13 -1.28 19.90 16.69
CA ILE A 13 -0.71 20.69 15.60
C ILE A 13 0.32 19.82 14.87
N SER A 14 0.10 19.61 13.58
CA SER A 14 1.03 18.84 12.73
C SER A 14 2.07 19.78 12.14
N ASP A 15 3.35 19.44 12.33
CA ASP A 15 4.42 19.97 11.49
C ASP A 15 4.49 19.07 10.25
N THR A 16 3.92 19.55 9.14
CA THR A 16 3.77 18.77 7.92
C THR A 16 5.09 18.19 7.41
N ALA A 17 6.22 18.86 7.63
CA ALA A 17 7.52 18.38 7.16
C ALA A 17 8.03 17.22 8.02
N ILE A 18 8.00 17.38 9.35
CA ILE A 18 8.45 16.34 10.29
C ILE A 18 7.53 15.12 10.22
N ASP A 19 6.22 15.35 10.16
CA ASP A 19 5.24 14.27 10.12
C ASP A 19 5.26 13.53 8.78
N SER A 20 5.54 14.22 7.67
CA SER A 20 5.81 13.56 6.38
C SER A 20 6.98 12.58 6.47
N ILE A 21 8.09 12.98 7.11
CA ILE A 21 9.27 12.12 7.28
C ILE A 21 8.91 10.91 8.15
N ARG A 22 8.23 11.13 9.28
CA ARG A 22 7.78 10.06 10.19
C ARG A 22 6.88 9.05 9.49
N PHE A 23 5.84 9.51 8.80
CA PHE A 23 4.91 8.62 8.10
C PHE A 23 5.58 7.90 6.91
N THR A 24 6.54 8.54 6.25
CA THR A 24 7.33 7.89 5.19
C THR A 24 8.20 6.78 5.77
N TYR A 25 8.91 7.05 6.87
CA TYR A 25 9.70 6.06 7.59
C TYR A 25 8.83 4.88 8.04
N GLY A 26 7.71 5.15 8.73
CA GLY A 26 6.78 4.11 9.17
C GLY A 26 6.23 3.28 8.01
N SER A 27 5.98 3.92 6.86
CA SER A 27 5.54 3.24 5.63
C SER A 27 6.57 2.25 5.09
N MET A 28 7.85 2.62 5.12
CA MET A 28 8.95 1.74 4.72
C MET A 28 9.15 0.57 5.71
N VAL A 29 9.12 0.85 7.02
CA VAL A 29 9.20 -0.19 8.05
C VAL A 29 8.07 -1.20 7.88
N ARG A 30 6.83 -0.76 7.72
CA ARG A 30 5.67 -1.64 7.48
C ARG A 30 5.79 -2.42 6.18
N LEU A 31 6.28 -1.81 5.11
CA LEU A 31 6.50 -2.51 3.85
C LEU A 31 7.48 -3.68 4.05
N CYS A 32 8.58 -3.46 4.75
CA CYS A 32 9.56 -4.49 5.07
C CYS A 32 8.99 -5.58 5.99
N LEU A 33 8.28 -5.19 7.05
CA LEU A 33 7.66 -6.13 7.99
C LEU A 33 6.61 -6.99 7.31
N ASN A 34 5.64 -6.39 6.62
CA ASN A 34 4.57 -7.11 5.94
C ASN A 34 5.13 -8.03 4.87
N SER A 35 6.12 -7.58 4.11
CA SER A 35 6.77 -8.41 3.10
C SER A 35 7.52 -9.58 3.75
N THR A 36 8.26 -9.35 4.84
CA THR A 36 8.97 -10.42 5.56
C THR A 36 7.99 -11.45 6.14
N VAL A 37 6.93 -11.01 6.80
CA VAL A 37 5.92 -11.90 7.39
C VAL A 37 5.21 -12.70 6.31
N TYR A 38 4.76 -12.06 5.23
CA TYR A 38 4.04 -12.74 4.15
C TYR A 38 4.91 -13.73 3.39
N TYR A 39 6.06 -13.30 2.86
CA TYR A 39 6.93 -14.17 2.07
C TYR A 39 7.66 -15.21 2.95
N GLY A 40 7.96 -14.87 4.21
CA GLY A 40 8.55 -15.78 5.18
C GLY A 40 7.59 -16.89 5.61
N SER A 41 6.33 -16.55 5.93
CA SER A 41 5.30 -17.56 6.22
C SER A 41 5.01 -18.43 5.00
N LEU A 42 4.95 -17.85 3.80
CA LEU A 42 4.75 -18.62 2.57
C LEU A 42 5.94 -19.56 2.29
N ALA A 43 7.17 -19.11 2.53
CA ALA A 43 8.37 -19.94 2.43
C ALA A 43 8.27 -21.13 3.38
N PHE A 44 7.99 -20.86 4.66
CA PHE A 44 7.86 -21.88 5.70
C PHE A 44 6.78 -22.91 5.35
N LEU A 45 5.58 -22.47 4.97
CA LEU A 45 4.50 -23.39 4.60
C LEU A 45 4.87 -24.24 3.38
N GLN A 46 5.50 -23.66 2.36
CA GLN A 46 5.85 -24.38 1.15
C GLN A 46 7.01 -25.37 1.35
N GLU A 47 7.95 -25.05 2.21
CA GLU A 47 9.14 -25.87 2.46
C GLU A 47 8.88 -26.94 3.52
N CYS A 48 8.31 -26.56 4.67
CA CYS A 48 8.09 -27.47 5.79
C CYS A 48 6.83 -28.33 5.64
N ILE A 49 5.75 -27.82 5.03
CA ILE A 49 4.49 -28.57 4.84
C ILE A 49 4.38 -29.08 3.41
N GLY A 50 4.72 -28.24 2.43
CA GLY A 50 4.60 -28.57 1.00
C GLY A 50 5.75 -29.37 0.41
N GLY A 51 6.85 -29.60 1.15
CA GLY A 51 8.02 -30.34 0.68
C GLY A 51 8.76 -29.72 -0.50
N LYS A 52 8.54 -28.43 -0.80
CA LYS A 52 9.15 -27.74 -1.95
C LYS A 52 10.50 -27.16 -1.55
N ALA A 53 11.56 -27.96 -1.72
CA ALA A 53 12.94 -27.53 -1.48
C ALA A 53 13.30 -26.28 -2.30
N GLY A 54 14.00 -25.33 -1.67
CA GLY A 54 14.40 -24.08 -2.31
C GLY A 54 13.28 -23.04 -2.42
N SER A 55 12.16 -23.26 -1.71
CA SER A 55 11.08 -22.28 -1.60
C SER A 55 11.56 -21.01 -0.88
N ALA A 56 12.33 -21.13 0.20
CA ALA A 56 12.84 -19.98 0.95
C ALA A 56 13.60 -18.99 0.06
N GLU A 57 14.53 -19.44 -0.77
CA GLU A 57 15.31 -18.54 -1.63
C GLU A 57 14.43 -17.91 -2.73
N ARG A 58 13.45 -18.65 -3.28
CA ARG A 58 12.47 -18.09 -4.24
C ARG A 58 11.62 -17.00 -3.61
N GLN A 59 11.10 -17.24 -2.41
CA GLN A 59 10.25 -16.27 -1.71
C GLN A 59 11.05 -15.06 -1.23
N LYS A 60 12.30 -15.24 -0.81
CA LYS A 60 13.22 -14.14 -0.51
C LYS A 60 13.45 -13.24 -1.72
N GLN A 61 13.73 -13.81 -2.88
CA GLN A 61 13.88 -13.02 -4.12
C GLN A 61 12.57 -12.30 -4.49
N ALA A 62 11.42 -12.96 -4.31
CA ALA A 62 10.12 -12.32 -4.52
C ALA A 62 9.87 -11.16 -3.54
N ALA A 63 10.23 -11.31 -2.28
CA ALA A 63 10.14 -10.28 -1.25
C ALA A 63 11.01 -9.07 -1.60
N ILE A 64 12.27 -9.28 -1.99
CA ILE A 64 13.18 -8.19 -2.38
C ILE A 64 12.59 -7.43 -3.57
N ARG A 65 12.13 -8.14 -4.61
CA ARG A 65 11.50 -7.51 -5.78
C ARG A 65 10.26 -6.70 -5.40
N TYR A 66 9.43 -7.24 -4.49
CA TYR A 66 8.24 -6.56 -4.00
C TYR A 66 8.58 -5.28 -3.28
N VAL A 67 9.49 -5.34 -2.30
CA VAL A 67 9.95 -4.16 -1.56
C VAL A 67 10.55 -3.13 -2.49
N THR A 68 11.48 -3.50 -3.38
CA THR A 68 12.09 -2.54 -4.32
C THR A 68 11.06 -1.87 -5.23
N CYS A 69 10.08 -2.64 -5.73
CA CYS A 69 9.04 -2.11 -6.61
C CYS A 69 8.12 -1.12 -5.87
N MET A 70 7.68 -1.49 -4.67
CA MET A 70 6.79 -0.65 -3.85
C MET A 70 7.53 0.59 -3.31
N SER A 71 8.79 0.45 -2.87
CA SER A 71 9.62 1.58 -2.46
C SER A 71 9.86 2.56 -3.60
N THR A 72 10.05 2.08 -4.83
CA THR A 72 10.17 2.95 -6.01
C THR A 72 8.86 3.70 -6.27
N GLU A 73 7.72 3.02 -6.18
CA GLU A 73 6.40 3.65 -6.35
C GLU A 73 6.15 4.73 -5.30
N ILE A 74 6.48 4.46 -4.03
CA ILE A 74 6.40 5.43 -2.94
C ILE A 74 7.35 6.61 -3.22
N GLY A 75 8.63 6.34 -3.51
CA GLY A 75 9.64 7.37 -3.74
C GLY A 75 9.28 8.31 -4.88
N VAL A 76 8.83 7.77 -6.02
CA VAL A 76 8.37 8.59 -7.16
C VAL A 76 7.15 9.40 -6.75
N SER A 77 6.17 8.81 -6.06
CA SER A 77 4.94 9.53 -5.68
C SER A 77 5.19 10.66 -4.66
N LEU A 78 6.16 10.49 -3.77
CA LEU A 78 6.61 11.52 -2.82
C LEU A 78 7.21 12.75 -3.51
N LEU A 79 7.84 12.60 -4.69
CA LEU A 79 8.41 13.73 -5.42
C LEU A 79 7.35 14.65 -6.05
N PHE A 80 6.14 14.14 -6.31
CA PHE A 80 5.09 14.91 -6.99
C PHE A 80 4.04 15.47 -6.04
N ALA A 81 3.54 14.67 -5.10
CA ALA A 81 2.45 15.06 -4.22
C ALA A 81 2.68 14.51 -2.80
N PRO A 82 3.74 14.94 -2.08
CA PRO A 82 4.19 14.29 -0.85
C PRO A 82 3.11 14.24 0.21
N ILE A 83 2.47 15.38 0.51
CA ILE A 83 1.55 15.48 1.63
C ILE A 83 0.31 14.61 1.43
N ARG A 84 -0.35 14.76 0.28
CA ARG A 84 -1.55 14.02 -0.11
C ARG A 84 -1.28 12.54 -0.33
N PHE A 85 -0.15 12.19 -0.96
CA PHE A 85 0.24 10.81 -1.14
C PHE A 85 0.45 10.09 0.19
N ILE A 86 1.19 10.71 1.12
CA ILE A 86 1.44 10.14 2.45
C ILE A 86 0.12 9.97 3.21
N ALA A 87 -0.77 10.97 3.16
CA ALA A 87 -2.09 10.90 3.79
C ALA A 87 -2.91 9.72 3.23
N ALA A 88 -3.05 9.64 1.91
CA ALA A 88 -3.74 8.54 1.24
C ALA A 88 -3.12 7.17 1.56
N TYR A 89 -1.79 7.05 1.47
CA TYR A 89 -1.06 5.80 1.65
C TYR A 89 -1.14 5.25 3.08
N ASN A 90 -1.22 6.13 4.08
CA ASN A 90 -1.34 5.74 5.49
C ASN A 90 -2.79 5.55 5.95
N THR A 91 -3.79 5.90 5.14
CA THR A 91 -5.21 5.75 5.50
C THR A 91 -5.59 4.29 5.86
N PRO A 92 -5.13 3.25 5.13
CA PRO A 92 -5.35 1.86 5.54
C PRO A 92 -4.81 1.55 6.94
N ARG A 93 -3.64 2.09 7.31
CA ARG A 93 -3.03 1.89 8.63
C ARG A 93 -3.85 2.55 9.73
N PHE A 94 -4.40 3.73 9.45
CA PHE A 94 -5.31 4.44 10.35
C PHE A 94 -6.63 3.69 10.56
N LEU A 95 -7.20 3.13 9.49
CA LEU A 95 -8.38 2.28 9.58
C LEU A 95 -8.10 1.00 10.39
N LEU A 96 -6.94 0.38 10.21
CA LEU A 96 -6.54 -0.79 11.00
C LEU A 96 -6.34 -0.46 12.48
N ASP A 97 -5.81 0.73 12.80
CA ASP A 97 -5.72 1.23 14.17
C ASP A 97 -7.12 1.27 14.81
N TYR A 98 -8.06 1.91 14.11
CA TYR A 98 -9.45 2.01 14.54
C TYR A 98 -10.13 0.64 14.75
N MET A 99 -9.81 -0.36 13.92
CA MET A 99 -10.36 -1.71 14.02
C MET A 99 -9.72 -2.58 15.10
N PHE A 100 -8.41 -2.44 15.32
CA PHE A 100 -7.61 -3.37 16.12
C PHE A 100 -6.60 -2.64 17.02
N ASN A 101 -7.10 -1.87 17.99
CA ASN A 101 -6.30 -1.03 18.90
C ASN A 101 -5.07 -1.75 19.49
N THR A 102 -5.20 -2.98 20.02
CA THR A 102 -4.10 -3.67 20.71
C THR A 102 -2.95 -4.09 19.79
N VAL A 103 -3.25 -4.56 18.58
CA VAL A 103 -2.22 -4.91 17.57
C VAL A 103 -1.58 -3.63 17.06
N SER A 104 -2.39 -2.58 16.95
CA SER A 104 -1.93 -1.27 16.52
C SER A 104 -0.96 -0.61 17.50
N ASP A 105 -1.20 -0.70 18.80
CA ASP A 105 -0.31 -0.16 19.83
C ASP A 105 1.09 -0.77 19.71
N THR A 106 1.19 -2.07 19.47
CA THR A 106 2.47 -2.77 19.30
C THR A 106 3.18 -2.32 18.01
N LEU A 107 2.43 -2.19 16.91
CA LEU A 107 2.97 -1.70 15.64
C LEU A 107 3.41 -0.22 15.72
N SER A 108 2.71 0.60 16.50
CA SER A 108 3.00 2.02 16.70
C SER A 108 4.39 2.27 17.27
N ILE A 109 4.92 1.32 18.06
CA ILE A 109 6.28 1.38 18.61
C ILE A 109 7.32 1.22 17.50
N LEU A 110 7.02 0.41 16.47
CA LEU A 110 7.93 0.10 15.38
C LEU A 110 7.86 1.13 14.25
N ASP A 111 6.65 1.54 13.87
CA ASP A 111 6.41 2.43 12.74
C ASP A 111 6.21 3.90 13.13
N LEU A 112 6.26 4.21 14.43
CA LEU A 112 6.06 5.54 15.03
C LEU A 112 4.70 6.18 14.67
N PHE A 113 3.74 5.38 14.22
CA PHE A 113 2.43 5.86 13.78
C PHE A 113 1.60 6.35 14.96
N ARG A 114 1.10 7.58 14.88
CA ARG A 114 0.20 8.16 15.89
C ARG A 114 -1.11 8.58 15.24
N PRO A 115 -2.26 7.95 15.58
CA PRO A 115 -3.53 8.18 14.90
C PRO A 115 -4.03 9.63 15.02
N GLY A 116 -3.86 10.27 16.18
CA GLY A 116 -4.26 11.66 16.39
C GLY A 116 -3.46 12.67 15.55
N LEU A 117 -2.14 12.47 15.41
CA LEU A 117 -1.29 13.28 14.52
C LEU A 117 -1.60 12.99 13.05
N PHE A 118 -1.89 11.74 12.72
CA PHE A 118 -2.27 11.39 11.36
C PHE A 118 -3.60 12.04 10.95
N ALA A 119 -4.60 12.09 11.84
CA ALA A 119 -5.87 12.75 11.57
C ALA A 119 -5.69 14.26 11.30
N SER A 120 -4.88 14.98 12.09
CA SER A 120 -4.60 16.41 11.83
C SER A 120 -3.84 16.62 10.52
N TYR A 121 -2.87 15.74 10.23
CA TYR A 121 -2.14 15.72 8.98
C TYR A 121 -3.04 15.47 7.76
N ALA A 122 -3.96 14.50 7.85
CA ALA A 122 -4.87 14.13 6.76
C ALA A 122 -5.91 15.22 6.48
N ILE A 123 -6.45 15.86 7.52
CA ILE A 123 -7.30 17.04 7.36
C ILE A 123 -6.52 18.12 6.62
N THR A 124 -5.33 18.48 7.09
CA THR A 124 -4.47 19.46 6.42
C THR A 124 -4.18 19.09 4.97
N ALA A 125 -3.98 17.80 4.66
CA ALA A 125 -3.69 17.32 3.31
C ALA A 125 -4.86 17.46 2.32
N PHE A 126 -6.10 17.29 2.80
CA PHE A 126 -7.30 17.16 1.96
C PHE A 126 -8.32 18.28 2.11
N THR A 127 -8.25 19.12 3.15
CA THR A 127 -9.20 20.23 3.38
C THR A 127 -8.58 21.62 3.21
N SER A 128 -7.27 21.73 3.00
CA SER A 128 -6.56 23.01 2.79
C SER A 128 -6.74 23.63 1.39
N GLY A 129 -7.51 22.99 0.50
CA GLY A 129 -7.90 23.56 -0.80
C GLY A 129 -9.30 24.16 -0.70
N SER A 130 -9.40 25.47 -0.51
CA SER A 130 -10.64 26.15 -0.14
C SER A 130 -11.61 26.50 -1.29
N ASP A 131 -11.36 26.13 -2.55
CA ASP A 131 -12.20 26.62 -3.68
C ASP A 131 -12.47 25.66 -4.85
N ASP A 132 -12.10 24.38 -4.81
CA ASP A 132 -12.24 23.52 -6.01
C ASP A 132 -13.39 22.51 -5.90
N GLU A 133 -14.56 22.91 -6.41
CA GLU A 133 -15.78 22.08 -6.58
C GLU A 133 -15.58 20.85 -7.51
N MET A 134 -14.39 20.66 -8.10
CA MET A 134 -13.99 19.40 -8.71
C MET A 134 -12.70 18.87 -8.13
N ASN A 135 -12.87 17.88 -7.25
CA ASN A 135 -11.90 17.01 -6.55
C ASN A 135 -10.95 16.21 -7.49
N PHE A 136 -10.39 16.81 -8.53
CA PHE A 136 -9.33 16.20 -9.35
C PHE A 136 -8.06 15.95 -8.53
N ASP A 137 -7.88 16.66 -7.43
CA ASP A 137 -6.80 16.46 -6.46
C ASP A 137 -6.72 15.04 -5.89
N PHE A 138 -7.85 14.32 -5.80
CA PHE A 138 -7.88 12.91 -5.40
C PHE A 138 -7.24 11.97 -6.44
N PHE A 139 -7.16 12.39 -7.71
CA PHE A 139 -6.49 11.62 -8.75
C PHE A 139 -5.04 12.04 -8.94
N VAL A 140 -4.71 13.30 -8.66
CA VAL A 140 -3.35 13.85 -8.85
C VAL A 140 -2.29 13.04 -8.09
N TYR A 141 -2.53 12.67 -6.82
CA TYR A 141 -1.56 11.89 -6.06
C TYR A 141 -1.39 10.44 -6.57
N GLN A 142 -2.30 9.96 -7.42
CA GLN A 142 -2.24 8.62 -8.00
C GLN A 142 -1.47 8.58 -9.33
N VAL A 143 -1.38 9.71 -10.03
CA VAL A 143 -0.73 9.82 -11.35
C VAL A 143 0.68 9.23 -11.35
N PRO A 144 1.56 9.50 -10.37
CA PRO A 144 2.92 8.94 -10.39
C PRO A 144 2.92 7.41 -10.32
N SER A 145 2.06 6.82 -9.49
CA SER A 145 1.90 5.36 -9.38
C SER A 145 1.38 4.73 -10.68
N VAL A 146 0.44 5.41 -11.35
CA VAL A 146 -0.10 5.00 -12.65
C VAL A 146 1.01 5.02 -13.72
N VAL A 147 1.78 6.11 -13.79
CA VAL A 147 2.90 6.26 -14.73
C VAL A 147 3.94 5.17 -14.50
N VAL A 148 4.37 4.95 -13.26
CA VAL A 148 5.32 3.87 -12.90
C VAL A 148 4.78 2.51 -13.34
N THR A 149 3.48 2.26 -13.16
CA THR A 149 2.85 0.99 -13.57
C THR A 149 2.84 0.82 -15.10
N ILE A 150 2.52 1.87 -15.85
CA ILE A 150 2.55 1.87 -17.32
C ILE A 150 3.99 1.67 -17.82
N VAL A 151 4.97 2.36 -17.26
CA VAL A 151 6.39 2.19 -17.61
C VAL A 151 6.85 0.76 -17.37
N LYS A 152 6.55 0.18 -16.20
CA LYS A 152 6.83 -1.24 -15.90
C LYS A 152 6.22 -2.17 -16.95
N LEU A 153 4.97 -1.94 -17.33
CA LEU A 153 4.28 -2.72 -18.36
C LEU A 153 4.92 -2.58 -19.75
N ILE A 154 5.32 -1.37 -20.15
CA ILE A 154 6.03 -1.12 -21.42
C ILE A 154 7.38 -1.84 -21.41
N MET A 155 8.15 -1.73 -20.33
CA MET A 155 9.43 -2.42 -20.18
C MET A 155 9.26 -3.94 -20.26
N ARG A 156 8.27 -4.49 -19.55
CA ARG A 156 7.95 -5.92 -19.60
C ARG A 156 7.58 -6.37 -21.01
N ARG A 157 6.77 -5.59 -21.73
CA ARG A 157 6.37 -5.87 -23.11
C ARG A 157 7.55 -5.84 -24.08
N LYS A 158 8.48 -4.91 -23.90
CA LYS A 158 9.72 -4.85 -24.69
C LYS A 158 10.63 -6.05 -24.45
N ARG A 159 10.69 -6.57 -23.21
CA ARG A 159 11.57 -7.68 -22.83
C ARG A 159 10.99 -9.07 -23.10
N LEU A 160 9.72 -9.30 -22.76
CA LEU A 160 9.11 -10.63 -22.77
C LEU A 160 8.17 -10.87 -23.97
N GLY A 161 7.97 -9.85 -24.81
CA GLY A 161 7.04 -9.91 -25.94
C GLY A 161 5.58 -9.65 -25.57
N LYS A 162 4.75 -9.45 -26.60
CA LYS A 162 3.33 -9.07 -26.46
C LYS A 162 2.47 -10.19 -25.89
N GLU A 163 2.75 -11.44 -26.24
CA GLU A 163 1.92 -12.61 -25.90
C GLU A 163 2.00 -12.96 -24.41
N LYS A 164 3.17 -12.77 -23.79
CA LYS A 164 3.35 -12.96 -22.35
C LYS A 164 2.81 -11.79 -21.51
N CYS A 165 2.34 -10.71 -22.14
CA CYS A 165 1.87 -9.50 -21.47
C CYS A 165 0.34 -9.41 -21.52
N ARG A 166 -0.32 -9.65 -20.39
CA ARG A 166 -1.79 -9.52 -20.18
C ARG A 166 -2.25 -8.05 -20.15
N THR A 167 -1.84 -7.26 -21.14
CA THR A 167 -1.93 -5.79 -21.18
C THR A 167 -3.35 -5.29 -20.91
N LYS A 168 -4.37 -5.84 -21.59
CA LYS A 168 -5.77 -5.44 -21.38
C LYS A 168 -6.23 -5.65 -19.93
N ARG A 169 -5.89 -6.80 -19.34
CA ARG A 169 -6.25 -7.14 -17.96
C ARG A 169 -5.48 -6.28 -16.95
N VAL A 170 -4.20 -6.01 -17.20
CA VAL A 170 -3.41 -5.10 -16.37
C VAL A 170 -4.00 -3.69 -16.38
N LEU A 171 -4.39 -3.17 -17.55
CA LEU A 171 -5.04 -1.86 -17.65
C LEU A 171 -6.40 -1.83 -16.94
N GLY A 172 -7.21 -2.89 -17.07
CA GLY A 172 -8.47 -3.01 -16.35
C GLY A 172 -8.29 -3.03 -14.82
N VAL A 173 -7.31 -3.79 -14.32
CA VAL A 173 -7.00 -3.82 -12.88
C VAL A 173 -6.40 -2.49 -12.41
N LEU A 174 -5.61 -1.82 -13.25
CA LEU A 174 -5.09 -0.48 -12.94
C LEU A 174 -6.23 0.52 -12.79
N PHE A 175 -7.20 0.49 -13.69
CA PHE A 175 -8.40 1.32 -13.59
C PHE A 175 -9.21 1.02 -12.33
N ALA A 176 -9.45 -0.27 -12.02
CA ALA A 176 -10.14 -0.66 -10.79
C ALA A 176 -9.40 -0.18 -9.53
N ARG A 177 -8.05 -0.27 -9.51
CA ARG A 177 -7.22 0.25 -8.41
C ARG A 177 -7.37 1.77 -8.27
N MET A 178 -7.44 2.52 -9.37
CA MET A 178 -7.64 3.98 -9.30
C MET A 178 -8.98 4.34 -8.65
N LEU A 179 -10.06 3.63 -9.01
CA LEU A 179 -11.38 3.83 -8.41
C LEU A 179 -11.37 3.50 -6.91
N LEU A 180 -10.78 2.37 -6.52
CA LEU A 180 -10.65 1.99 -5.11
C LEU A 180 -9.83 3.02 -4.33
N ARG A 181 -8.72 3.49 -4.91
CA ARG A 181 -7.86 4.51 -4.29
C ARG A 181 -8.50 5.87 -4.20
N ALA A 182 -9.45 6.24 -5.06
CA ALA A 182 -10.17 7.49 -4.94
C ALA A 182 -11.06 7.54 -3.70
N VAL A 183 -11.57 6.37 -3.26
CA VAL A 183 -12.48 6.28 -2.11
C VAL A 183 -11.73 6.10 -0.79
N ILE A 184 -10.67 5.28 -0.75
CA ILE A 184 -9.97 4.95 0.51
C ILE A 184 -9.55 6.18 1.36
N PRO A 185 -8.98 7.27 0.81
CA PRO A 185 -8.56 8.42 1.60
C PRO A 185 -9.72 9.18 2.24
N SER A 186 -10.97 9.05 1.73
CA SER A 186 -12.11 9.70 2.38
C SER A 186 -12.29 9.22 3.81
N TYR A 187 -11.88 7.98 4.12
CA TYR A 187 -11.91 7.44 5.48
C TYR A 187 -10.87 8.03 6.44
N SER A 188 -9.87 8.76 5.93
CA SER A 188 -8.95 9.52 6.79
C SER A 188 -9.57 10.79 7.36
N ILE A 189 -10.68 11.26 6.76
CA ILE A 189 -11.42 12.46 7.15
C ILE A 189 -12.79 12.07 7.75
N MET A 190 -13.42 11.04 7.19
CA MET A 190 -14.72 10.52 7.60
C MET A 190 -14.57 9.09 8.13
N ILE A 191 -14.23 8.97 9.41
CA ILE A 191 -14.06 7.67 10.08
C ILE A 191 -15.41 6.93 10.07
N PRO A 192 -15.45 5.63 9.73
CA PRO A 192 -16.67 4.84 9.78
C PRO A 192 -17.23 4.83 11.21
N THR A 193 -18.49 5.22 11.37
CA THR A 193 -19.19 5.29 12.68
C THR A 193 -20.14 4.12 12.87
N GLN A 194 -20.54 3.47 11.78
CA GLN A 194 -21.46 2.33 11.79
C GLN A 194 -20.72 1.04 11.40
N GLY A 195 -21.19 -0.10 11.93
CA GLY A 195 -20.63 -1.42 11.60
C GLY A 195 -20.68 -1.72 10.09
N GLY A 196 -21.72 -1.26 9.38
CA GLY A 196 -21.82 -1.43 7.93
C GLY A 196 -20.72 -0.67 7.16
N GLU A 197 -20.42 0.55 7.57
CA GLU A 197 -19.35 1.37 6.97
C GLU A 197 -17.97 0.74 7.18
N LEU A 198 -17.76 0.14 8.37
CA LEU A 198 -16.53 -0.57 8.69
C LEU A 198 -16.31 -1.80 7.80
N VAL A 199 -17.37 -2.56 7.54
CA VAL A 199 -17.32 -3.72 6.63
C VAL A 199 -17.00 -3.26 5.21
N VAL A 200 -17.64 -2.20 4.73
CA VAL A 200 -17.36 -1.62 3.40
C VAL A 200 -15.91 -1.17 3.29
N ALA A 201 -15.40 -0.43 4.29
CA ALA A 201 -14.01 0.01 4.33
C ALA A 201 -13.04 -1.19 4.30
N SER A 202 -13.32 -2.23 5.08
CA SER A 202 -12.52 -3.46 5.12
C SER A 202 -12.46 -4.17 3.75
N ILE A 203 -13.61 -4.29 3.09
CA ILE A 203 -13.70 -4.89 1.74
C ILE A 203 -12.91 -4.05 0.74
N GLN A 204 -13.02 -2.72 0.78
CA GLN A 204 -12.28 -1.83 -0.12
C GLN A 204 -10.77 -1.94 0.08
N LEU A 205 -10.30 -1.95 1.33
CA LEU A 205 -8.88 -2.16 1.65
C LEU A 205 -8.37 -3.50 1.11
N PHE A 206 -9.15 -4.57 1.29
CA PHE A 206 -8.81 -5.88 0.78
C PHE A 206 -8.73 -5.92 -0.76
N LEU A 207 -9.72 -5.34 -1.44
CA LEU A 207 -9.76 -5.28 -2.90
C LEU A 207 -8.61 -4.44 -3.48
N GLU A 208 -8.24 -3.33 -2.83
CA GLU A 208 -7.09 -2.51 -3.25
C GLU A 208 -5.81 -3.33 -3.16
N GLN A 209 -5.63 -4.06 -2.06
CA GLN A 209 -4.43 -4.87 -1.85
C GLN A 209 -4.33 -6.02 -2.88
N LEU A 210 -5.46 -6.62 -3.26
CA LEU A 210 -5.51 -7.61 -4.34
C LEU A 210 -5.11 -7.00 -5.69
N CYS A 211 -5.63 -5.82 -6.01
CA CYS A 211 -5.27 -5.10 -7.23
C CYS A 211 -3.78 -4.75 -7.24
N THR A 212 -3.25 -4.21 -6.15
CA THR A 212 -1.82 -3.89 -5.98
C THR A 212 -0.95 -5.13 -6.18
N SER A 213 -1.30 -6.25 -5.55
CA SER A 213 -0.57 -7.52 -5.67
C SER A 213 -0.60 -8.07 -7.10
N TYR A 214 -1.77 -7.99 -7.76
CA TYR A 214 -1.93 -8.41 -9.15
C TYR A 214 -1.08 -7.57 -10.11
N LEU A 215 -1.14 -6.24 -9.98
CA LEU A 215 -0.37 -5.32 -10.80
C LEU A 215 1.11 -5.53 -10.59
N PHE A 216 1.58 -5.68 -9.34
CA PHE A 216 2.97 -5.98 -9.05
C PHE A 216 3.45 -7.21 -9.83
N ARG A 217 2.74 -8.34 -9.70
CA ARG A 217 3.12 -9.61 -10.33
C ARG A 217 3.13 -9.54 -11.86
N HIS A 218 2.17 -8.84 -12.44
CA HIS A 218 1.98 -8.79 -13.89
C HIS A 218 2.63 -7.59 -14.60
N THR A 219 3.20 -6.65 -13.86
CA THR A 219 3.95 -5.50 -14.43
C THR A 219 5.44 -5.61 -14.22
N TRP A 220 5.92 -6.45 -13.29
CA TRP A 220 7.36 -6.64 -13.05
C TRP A 220 8.09 -7.00 -14.37
N PRO A 221 9.15 -6.27 -14.77
CA PRO A 221 9.73 -6.38 -16.10
C PRO A 221 10.74 -7.53 -16.29
N TYR A 222 11.02 -8.29 -15.23
CA TYR A 222 11.92 -9.45 -15.28
C TYR A 222 11.12 -10.75 -15.13
N GLU A 223 11.60 -11.84 -15.74
CA GLU A 223 10.94 -13.13 -15.59
C GLU A 223 10.92 -13.56 -14.11
N GLU A 224 9.84 -14.26 -13.71
CA GLU A 224 9.87 -15.05 -12.49
C GLU A 224 10.95 -16.11 -12.73
N THR A 225 12.13 -15.90 -12.14
CA THR A 225 13.20 -16.90 -12.17
C THR A 225 12.65 -18.12 -11.46
N THR A 226 12.13 -19.05 -12.25
CA THR A 226 12.13 -20.44 -11.83
C THR A 226 13.61 -20.76 -11.76
N PRO A 227 14.19 -21.09 -10.60
CA PRO A 227 15.52 -21.67 -10.63
C PRO A 227 15.39 -22.86 -11.58
N THR A 228 16.21 -22.84 -12.62
CA THR A 228 16.57 -24.02 -13.38
C THR A 228 16.58 -25.18 -12.42
N THR A 229 15.76 -26.18 -12.71
CA THR A 229 15.90 -27.55 -12.21
C THR A 229 17.36 -27.75 -11.79
N ILE A 230 17.58 -28.00 -10.50
CA ILE A 230 18.81 -28.67 -10.07
C ILE A 230 18.92 -29.84 -11.05
N PRO A 231 19.98 -29.95 -11.88
CA PRO A 231 20.13 -31.11 -12.73
C PRO A 231 20.00 -32.31 -11.81
N ALA A 232 18.99 -33.13 -12.08
CA ALA A 232 18.87 -34.43 -11.45
C ALA A 232 19.97 -35.27 -12.07
N ASP A 233 21.17 -35.21 -11.50
CA ASP A 233 22.27 -36.11 -11.81
C ASP A 233 23.21 -36.19 -10.59
N GLU A 234 22.95 -37.22 -9.78
CA GLU A 234 23.86 -38.22 -9.17
C GLU A 234 23.43 -38.64 -7.76
#